data_AF-A0A9D1NN59-F1
#
_entry.id   AF-A0A9D1NN59-F1
#
_cell.length_a   1.000
_cell.length_b   1.000
_cell.length_c   1.000
_cell.angle_alpha   90.00
_cell.angle_beta   90.00
_cell.angle_gamma   90.00
#
_symmetry.space_group_name_H-M   'P 1'
#
loop_
_entity.id
_entity.type
_entity.pdbx_description
1 polymer ?
#
loop_
_entity_poly.entity_id
_entity_poly.type
_entity_poly.pdbx_seq_one_letter_code
_entity_poly.pdbx_strand_id
1 'polypeptide(L)'
;MIADYKLFFNYNYGSGMFGEMPPAAIAAKPGMICTETFLEMGPFPDIEHVKHCDAYLRTKFVRLLIGAKKATQHGAKAVYDFVPLQDFSREWTDKTLYEKYGLTAEEAAFIEATIPDAAAKQPTPRPTPRPKR
;
A
#
# COMPACT_ATOMS: atom_id res chain seq x y z
N MET A 1 6.40 -26.05 -4.91
CA MET A 1 6.16 -25.55 -3.54
C MET A 1 6.20 -24.04 -3.60
N ILE A 2 5.27 -23.33 -2.95
CA ILE A 2 5.24 -21.86 -2.98
C ILE A 2 6.33 -21.36 -2.03
N ALA A 3 7.49 -20.99 -2.59
CA ALA A 3 8.72 -20.79 -1.82
C ALA A 3 8.98 -19.32 -1.42
N ASP A 4 8.23 -18.37 -1.99
CA ASP A 4 8.53 -16.95 -1.85
C ASP A 4 7.64 -16.23 -0.83
N TYR A 5 8.18 -15.15 -0.27
CA TYR A 5 7.45 -14.21 0.56
C TYR A 5 6.54 -13.33 -0.30
N LYS A 6 5.43 -12.86 0.29
CA LYS A 6 4.41 -12.05 -0.39
C LYS A 6 3.86 -10.99 0.55
N LEU A 7 3.22 -9.99 -0.03
CA LEU A 7 2.47 -8.98 0.68
C LEU A 7 1.00 -9.09 0.29
N PHE A 8 0.12 -9.29 1.26
CA PHE A 8 -1.32 -9.36 1.02
C PHE A 8 -2.01 -8.09 1.54
N PHE A 9 -2.86 -7.50 0.71
CA PHE A 9 -3.76 -6.40 1.08
C PHE A 9 -5.21 -6.82 0.92
N ASN A 10 -6.12 -6.25 1.70
CA ASN A 10 -7.54 -6.39 1.38
C ASN A 10 -7.80 -5.80 0.00
N TYR A 11 -8.49 -6.57 -0.86
CA TYR A 11 -8.81 -6.16 -2.22
C TYR A 11 -9.68 -4.89 -2.22
N ASN A 12 -10.66 -4.83 -1.33
CA ASN A 12 -11.48 -3.64 -1.12
C ASN A 12 -10.98 -2.83 0.09
N TYR A 13 -10.69 -1.54 -0.10
CA TYR A 13 -10.30 -0.65 1.01
C TYR A 13 -10.60 0.84 0.77
N GLY A 14 -10.91 1.56 1.86
CA GLY A 14 -11.06 3.02 1.90
C GLY A 14 -12.47 3.55 1.65
N SER A 15 -12.56 4.64 0.89
CA SER A 15 -13.76 5.20 0.23
C SER A 15 -13.54 5.54 -1.26
N GLY A 16 -12.29 5.48 -1.75
CA GLY A 16 -11.91 6.02 -3.07
C GLY A 16 -11.50 7.50 -2.99
N MET A 17 -11.30 8.01 -1.77
CA MET A 17 -10.74 9.32 -1.53
C MET A 17 -9.29 9.35 -2.03
N PHE A 18 -8.93 10.48 -2.62
CA PHE A 18 -7.63 10.67 -3.22
C PHE A 18 -6.53 10.62 -2.15
N GLY A 19 -5.46 9.87 -2.43
CA GLY A 19 -4.34 9.73 -1.49
C GLY A 19 -4.64 8.88 -0.26
N GLU A 20 -5.61 7.96 -0.31
CA GLU A 20 -5.90 7.05 0.81
C GLU A 20 -4.69 6.22 1.25
N MET A 21 -4.64 5.91 2.54
CA MET A 21 -3.64 4.99 3.08
C MET A 21 -4.02 3.55 2.74
N PRO A 22 -3.08 2.74 2.22
CA PRO A 22 -3.29 1.30 2.10
C PRO A 22 -3.63 0.69 3.48
N PRO A 23 -4.50 -0.34 3.53
CA PRO A 23 -4.90 -0.98 4.78
C PRO A 23 -3.70 -1.67 5.44
N ALA A 24 -3.92 -2.21 6.64
CA ALA A 24 -2.94 -3.10 7.25
C ALA A 24 -2.65 -4.27 6.32
N ALA A 25 -1.37 -4.50 6.05
CA ALA A 25 -0.91 -5.55 5.16
C ALA A 25 -0.53 -6.81 5.96
N ILE A 26 -0.62 -7.96 5.32
CA ILE A 26 -0.13 -9.22 5.87
C ILE A 26 1.15 -9.60 5.11
N ALA A 27 2.26 -9.64 5.83
CA ALA A 27 3.51 -10.18 5.32
C ALA A 27 3.43 -11.72 5.33
N ALA A 28 3.19 -12.31 4.16
CA ALA A 28 2.98 -13.73 3.99
C ALA A 28 4.31 -14.47 3.78
N LYS A 29 4.47 -15.55 4.53
CA LYS A 29 5.63 -16.46 4.49
C LYS A 29 5.49 -17.49 3.36
N PRO A 30 6.57 -18.17 2.97
CA PRO A 30 6.51 -19.31 2.06
C PRO A 30 5.45 -20.33 2.50
N GLY A 31 4.68 -20.84 1.54
CA GLY A 31 3.54 -21.73 1.77
C GLY A 31 2.21 -21.05 2.10
N MET A 32 2.19 -19.75 2.39
CA MET A 32 0.94 -19.00 2.55
C MET A 32 0.35 -18.60 1.19
N ILE A 33 -0.98 -18.70 1.09
CA ILE A 33 -1.77 -18.30 -0.07
C ILE A 33 -2.95 -17.45 0.40
N CYS A 34 -3.50 -16.64 -0.49
CA CYS A 34 -4.74 -15.92 -0.25
C CYS A 34 -5.77 -16.23 -1.34
N THR A 35 -7.04 -15.97 -1.02
CA THR A 35 -8.14 -16.00 -1.98
C THR A 35 -8.38 -14.59 -2.54
N GLU A 36 -9.34 -14.46 -3.44
CA GLU A 36 -9.66 -13.21 -4.17
C GLU A 36 -9.99 -12.00 -3.29
N THR A 37 -10.31 -12.21 -2.00
CA THR A 37 -10.54 -11.09 -1.05
C THR A 37 -9.27 -10.32 -0.73
N PHE A 38 -8.10 -10.88 -1.07
CA PHE A 38 -6.81 -10.23 -0.95
C PHE A 38 -6.17 -10.00 -2.32
N LEU A 39 -5.49 -8.86 -2.43
CA LEU A 39 -4.53 -8.60 -3.49
C LEU A 39 -3.15 -9.08 -3.06
N GLU A 40 -2.54 -9.92 -3.88
CA GLU A 40 -1.17 -10.39 -3.71
C GLU A 40 -0.17 -9.47 -4.41
N MET A 41 0.89 -9.07 -3.71
CA MET A 41 2.07 -8.43 -4.27
C MET A 41 3.32 -9.26 -3.96
N GLY A 42 4.25 -9.30 -4.91
CA GLY A 42 5.44 -10.16 -4.89
C GLY A 42 5.61 -10.90 -6.21
N PRO A 43 6.42 -11.98 -6.24
CA PRO A 43 7.12 -12.62 -5.11
C PRO A 43 8.31 -11.81 -4.57
N PHE A 44 8.69 -12.08 -3.32
CA PHE A 44 9.86 -11.49 -2.65
C PHE A 44 10.80 -12.56 -2.06
N PRO A 45 12.12 -12.31 -2.03
CA PRO A 45 13.10 -13.29 -1.54
C PRO A 45 13.10 -13.43 -0.01
N ASP A 46 12.78 -12.36 0.72
CA ASP A 46 12.80 -12.33 2.19
C ASP A 46 11.77 -11.34 2.76
N ILE A 47 11.67 -11.34 4.09
CA ILE A 47 10.73 -10.50 4.83
C ILE A 47 11.10 -9.00 4.78
N GLU A 48 12.36 -8.65 4.56
CA GLU A 48 12.78 -7.24 4.49
C GLU A 48 12.32 -6.61 3.17
N HIS A 49 12.39 -7.33 2.05
CA HIS A 49 11.82 -6.87 0.79
C HIS A 49 10.32 -6.62 0.87
N VAL A 50 9.59 -7.48 1.61
CA VAL A 50 8.16 -7.30 1.88
C VAL A 50 7.91 -5.99 2.65
N LYS A 51 8.72 -5.70 3.67
CA LYS A 51 8.62 -4.46 4.46
C LYS A 51 8.95 -3.23 3.63
N HIS A 52 10.01 -3.28 2.82
CA HIS A 52 10.35 -2.19 1.92
C HIS A 52 9.25 -1.93 0.88
N CYS A 53 8.58 -2.98 0.40
CA CYS A 53 7.42 -2.84 -0.48
C CYS A 53 6.23 -2.19 0.24
N ASP A 54 5.89 -2.63 1.46
CA ASP A 54 4.82 -1.99 2.25
C ASP A 54 5.13 -0.51 2.55
N ALA A 55 6.37 -0.20 2.94
CA ALA A 55 6.81 1.17 3.16
C ALA A 55 6.70 2.02 1.89
N TYR A 56 7.15 1.48 0.74
CA TYR A 56 7.03 2.13 -0.56
C TYR A 56 5.57 2.46 -0.93
N LEU A 57 4.64 1.52 -0.75
CA LEU A 57 3.21 1.73 -1.03
C LEU A 57 2.57 2.79 -0.12
N ARG A 58 3.16 3.05 1.05
CA ARG A 58 2.69 4.06 2.01
C ARG A 58 3.22 5.47 1.74
N THR A 59 4.20 5.62 0.85
CA THR A 59 4.73 6.94 0.43
C THR A 59 3.64 7.79 -0.20
N LYS A 60 3.75 9.12 -0.02
CA LYS A 60 2.79 10.06 -0.62
C LYS A 60 2.86 10.04 -2.14
N PHE A 61 4.06 9.90 -2.69
CA PHE A 61 4.27 9.73 -4.14
C PHE A 61 3.43 8.57 -4.71
N VAL A 62 3.52 7.38 -4.10
CA VAL A 62 2.77 6.22 -4.60
C VAL A 62 1.27 6.38 -4.37
N ARG A 63 0.87 6.92 -3.22
CA ARG A 63 -0.54 7.18 -2.90
C ARG A 63 -1.18 8.20 -3.86
N LEU A 64 -0.42 9.18 -4.34
CA LEU A 64 -0.83 10.09 -5.41
C LEU A 64 -1.12 9.32 -6.71
N LEU A 65 -0.19 8.46 -7.15
CA LEU A 65 -0.33 7.68 -8.38
C LEU A 65 -1.50 6.70 -8.33
N ILE A 66 -1.68 6.02 -7.19
CA ILE A 66 -2.84 5.16 -6.93
C ILE A 66 -4.12 5.98 -6.96
N GLY A 67 -4.15 7.13 -6.26
CA GLY A 67 -5.28 8.03 -6.20
C GLY A 67 -5.72 8.54 -7.57
N ALA A 68 -4.79 8.75 -8.50
CA ALA A 68 -5.09 9.19 -9.87
C ALA A 68 -5.96 8.18 -10.65
N LYS A 69 -5.96 6.90 -10.25
CA LYS A 69 -6.72 5.84 -10.92
C LYS A 69 -7.82 5.22 -10.04
N LYS A 70 -7.66 5.25 -8.72
CA LYS A 70 -8.58 4.64 -7.76
C LYS A 70 -9.78 5.55 -7.48
N ALA A 71 -10.88 5.32 -8.18
CA ALA A 71 -12.14 6.06 -7.96
C ALA A 71 -13.06 5.44 -6.89
N THR A 72 -12.90 4.15 -6.57
CA THR A 72 -13.81 3.41 -5.68
C THR A 72 -13.04 2.52 -4.71
N GLN A 73 -13.76 1.71 -3.93
CA GLN A 73 -13.18 0.71 -3.02
C GLN A 73 -12.32 -0.36 -3.64
N HIS A 74 -12.55 -0.63 -4.92
CA HIS A 74 -11.92 -1.75 -5.59
C HIS A 74 -10.44 -1.47 -5.86
N GLY A 75 -9.57 -2.13 -5.10
CA GLY A 75 -8.12 -2.14 -5.26
C GLY A 75 -7.66 -3.18 -6.29
N ALA A 76 -8.30 -3.20 -7.45
CA ALA A 76 -7.93 -4.10 -8.55
C ALA A 76 -6.48 -3.87 -9.00
N LYS A 77 -5.84 -4.88 -9.60
CA LYS A 77 -4.48 -4.77 -10.15
C LYS A 77 -4.30 -3.52 -11.02
N ALA A 78 -5.30 -3.20 -11.86
CA ALA A 78 -5.28 -2.05 -12.76
C ALA A 78 -5.06 -0.71 -12.04
N VAL A 79 -5.50 -0.56 -10.78
CA VAL A 79 -5.31 0.67 -10.00
C VAL A 79 -3.83 1.00 -9.79
N TYR A 80 -2.96 -0.02 -9.81
CA TYR A 80 -1.52 0.12 -9.58
C TYR A 80 -0.71 0.28 -10.87
N ASP A 81 -1.34 0.35 -12.05
CA ASP A 81 -0.62 0.40 -13.33
C ASP A 81 0.29 1.64 -13.48
N PHE A 82 -0.01 2.73 -12.77
CA PHE A 82 0.85 3.93 -12.76
C PHE A 82 1.97 3.87 -11.74
N VAL A 83 1.96 2.88 -10.84
CA VAL A 83 2.95 2.74 -9.78
C VAL A 83 4.19 2.03 -10.35
N PRO A 84 5.36 2.70 -10.39
CA PRO A 84 6.55 2.10 -10.96
C PRO A 84 7.14 1.01 -10.07
N LEU A 85 7.51 -0.12 -10.66
CA LEU A 85 8.18 -1.21 -9.95
C LEU A 85 9.57 -0.78 -9.48
N GLN A 86 9.88 -1.05 -8.21
CA GLN A 86 11.16 -0.70 -7.58
C GLN A 86 12.00 -1.93 -7.25
N ASP A 87 13.28 -1.70 -7.05
CA ASP A 87 14.17 -2.62 -6.37
C ASP A 87 13.95 -2.50 -4.84
N PHE A 88 13.38 -3.54 -4.25
CA PHE A 88 13.05 -3.60 -2.82
C PHE A 88 14.19 -4.16 -1.95
N SER A 89 15.41 -4.29 -2.48
CA SER A 89 16.60 -4.55 -1.66
C SER A 89 16.96 -3.40 -0.72
N ARG A 90 16.37 -2.22 -0.94
CA ARG A 90 16.47 -1.02 -0.11
C ARG A 90 15.09 -0.43 0.19
N GLU A 91 15.02 0.37 1.25
CA GLU A 91 13.85 1.19 1.57
C GLU A 91 13.72 2.38 0.63
N TRP A 92 12.48 2.76 0.28
CA TRP A 92 12.14 3.93 -0.51
C TRP A 92 11.37 4.94 0.34
N THR A 93 11.81 6.18 0.32
CA THR A 93 11.15 7.32 0.97
C THR A 93 10.67 8.32 -0.07
N ASP A 94 9.69 9.16 0.29
CA ASP A 94 9.20 10.23 -0.58
C ASP A 94 10.36 11.09 -1.13
N LYS A 95 11.30 11.51 -0.27
CA LYS A 95 12.49 12.26 -0.70
C LYS A 95 13.30 11.54 -1.78
N THR A 96 13.64 10.27 -1.56
CA THR A 96 14.42 9.49 -2.53
C THR A 96 13.66 9.25 -3.84
N LEU A 97 12.33 9.20 -3.80
CA LEU A 97 11.48 9.03 -4.98
C LEU A 97 11.41 10.34 -5.77
N TYR A 98 11.28 11.48 -5.09
CA TYR A 98 11.28 12.80 -5.73
C TYR A 98 12.60 13.04 -6.48
N GLU A 99 13.73 12.73 -5.84
CA GLU A 99 15.06 12.82 -6.46
C GLU A 99 15.19 11.87 -7.66
N LYS A 100 14.76 10.62 -7.50
CA LYS A 100 14.85 9.59 -8.57
C LYS A 100 14.05 9.96 -9.81
N TYR A 101 12.86 10.51 -9.64
CA TYR A 101 11.96 10.87 -10.74
C TYR A 101 12.11 12.32 -11.20
N GLY A 102 13.04 13.08 -10.61
CA GLY A 102 13.36 14.43 -11.04
C GLY A 102 12.24 15.45 -10.79
N LEU A 103 11.46 15.26 -9.72
CA LEU A 103 10.38 16.18 -9.35
C LEU A 103 10.96 17.52 -8.92
N THR A 104 10.31 18.61 -9.33
CA THR A 104 10.69 19.94 -8.87
C THR A 104 10.26 20.17 -7.42
N ALA A 105 10.81 21.22 -6.79
CA ALA A 105 10.42 21.58 -5.43
C ALA A 105 8.92 21.92 -5.33
N GLU A 106 8.36 22.54 -6.37
CA GLU A 106 6.94 22.88 -6.47
C GLU A 106 6.07 21.62 -6.58
N GLU A 107 6.47 20.66 -7.40
CA GLU A 107 5.75 19.38 -7.55
C GLU A 107 5.79 18.56 -6.26
N ALA A 108 6.96 18.46 -5.62
CA ALA A 108 7.10 17.79 -4.33
C ALA A 108 6.22 18.48 -3.27
N ALA A 109 6.25 19.82 -3.18
CA ALA A 109 5.41 20.57 -2.26
C ALA A 109 3.90 20.35 -2.52
N PHE A 110 3.51 20.26 -3.79
CA PHE A 110 2.14 19.92 -4.17
C PHE A 110 1.72 18.54 -3.66
N ILE A 111 2.57 17.52 -3.81
CA ILE A 111 2.29 16.17 -3.30
C ILE A 111 2.15 16.18 -1.78
N GLU A 112 3.08 16.85 -1.08
CA GLU A 112 3.07 16.95 0.38
C GLU A 112 1.81 17.64 0.92
N ALA A 113 1.32 18.66 0.22
CA ALA A 113 0.11 19.40 0.58
C ALA A 113 -1.18 18.66 0.21
N THR A 114 -1.16 17.86 -0.87
CA THR A 114 -2.34 17.16 -1.39
C THR A 114 -2.60 15.85 -0.65
N ILE A 115 -1.55 15.11 -0.31
CA ILE A 115 -1.67 13.78 0.29
C ILE A 115 -1.52 13.90 1.81
N PRO A 116 -2.54 13.49 2.59
CA PRO A 116 -2.49 13.62 4.03
C PRO A 116 -1.42 12.72 4.65
N ASP A 117 -0.78 13.25 5.69
CA ASP A 117 0.11 12.50 6.56
C ASP A 117 -0.61 11.32 7.22
N ALA A 118 0.17 10.34 7.66
CA ALA A 118 -0.32 9.12 8.26
C ALA A 118 -1.03 9.37 9.61
N ALA A 119 -2.34 9.66 9.61
CA ALA A 119 -3.16 9.60 10.82
C ALA A 119 -4.67 9.44 10.55
N ALA A 120 -5.19 8.21 10.68
CA ALA A 120 -6.40 7.89 11.43
C ALA A 120 -6.43 6.37 11.66
N LYS A 121 -6.38 5.95 12.93
CA LYS A 121 -6.66 4.56 13.32
C LYS A 121 -7.95 4.11 12.65
N GLN A 122 -7.96 2.95 11.99
CA GLN A 122 -9.22 2.30 11.64
C GLN A 122 -10.09 2.26 12.90
N PRO A 123 -11.38 2.59 12.83
CA PRO A 123 -12.25 2.48 14.00
C PRO A 123 -12.10 1.07 14.56
N THR A 124 -11.70 0.98 15.83
CA THR A 124 -11.59 -0.30 16.53
C THR A 124 -12.88 -1.09 16.32
N PRO A 125 -12.82 -2.39 16.00
CA PRO A 125 -14.03 -3.18 15.83
C PRO A 125 -14.91 -2.99 17.06
N ARG A 126 -16.18 -2.62 16.81
CA ARG A 126 -17.16 -2.45 17.88
C ARG A 126 -17.16 -3.77 18.67
N PRO A 127 -17.00 -3.75 20.01
CA PRO A 127 -16.94 -4.97 20.79
C PRO A 127 -18.17 -5.82 20.45
N THR A 128 -17.95 -7.08 20.11
CA THR A 128 -19.04 -8.01 19.81
C THR A 128 -20.03 -7.98 20.97
N PRO A 129 -21.35 -7.84 20.71
CA PRO A 129 -22.33 -7.91 21.78
C PRO A 129 -22.12 -9.24 22.50
N ARG A 130 -21.82 -9.13 23.79
CA ARG A 130 -21.61 -10.27 24.69
C ARG A 130 -22.82 -11.21 24.51
N PRO A 131 -22.64 -12.54 24.31
CA PRO A 131 -23.78 -13.43 24.16
C PRO A 131 -24.71 -13.25 25.36
N LYS A 132 -25.99 -12.98 25.08
CA LYS A 132 -27.01 -12.90 26.13
C LYS A 132 -27.02 -14.25 26.83
N ARG A 133 -26.69 -14.23 28.13
CA ARG A 133 -26.91 -15.38 29.01
C ARG A 133 -28.40 -15.66 29.14
#